data_AF-A0A849P9B2-F1
#
_entry.id   AF-A0A849P9B2-F1
#
_cell.length_a   1.000
_cell.length_b   1.000
_cell.length_c   1.000
_cell.angle_alpha   90.00
_cell.angle_beta   90.00
_cell.angle_gamma   90.00
#
_symmetry.space_group_name_H-M   'P 1'
#
loop_
_entity.id
_entity.type
_entity.pdbx_description
1 polymer ?
#
loop_
_entity_poly.entity_id
_entity_poly.type
_entity_poly.pdbx_seq_one_letter_code
_entity_poly.pdbx_strand_id
1 'polypeptide(L)'
;MLIWSYALPLTITVPLGVLFGLYSFFVLVSSLDFKLRLLPLRLLCGLALFIVTYRYAFNQTIFWESQIQMGLMSGLLWYITRQGIGLADIYLLLILSFLFPMDRWLWLMLLATLMGLSYVLMLRLTQMSSVQSIAFAPWICLSAWLILLLT
;
A
#
# COMPACT_ATOMS: atom_id res chain seq x y z
N MET A 1 -32.86 17.78 -0.83
CA MET A 1 -31.86 17.39 0.18
C MET A 1 -31.80 15.86 0.17
N LEU A 2 -31.06 15.30 -0.80
CA LEU A 2 -30.91 13.86 -0.98
C LEU A 2 -29.96 13.37 0.10
N ILE A 3 -30.52 12.70 1.11
CA ILE A 3 -29.76 11.98 2.12
C ILE A 3 -29.05 10.87 1.35
N TRP A 4 -27.74 11.03 1.18
CA TRP A 4 -26.85 9.99 0.71
C TRP A 4 -26.91 8.84 1.70
N SER A 5 -27.70 7.83 1.39
CA SER A 5 -27.63 6.51 2.01
C SER A 5 -26.34 5.82 1.55
N TYR A 6 -25.20 6.23 2.09
CA TYR A 6 -23.96 5.44 2.11
C TYR A 6 -24.06 4.27 3.10
N ALA A 7 -25.21 3.60 3.13
CA ALA A 7 -25.45 2.41 3.92
C ALA A 7 -25.35 1.18 3.00
N LEU A 8 -24.15 0.97 2.46
CA LEU A 8 -23.67 -0.37 2.18
C LEU A 8 -22.33 -0.47 2.91
N PRO A 9 -22.28 -1.08 4.12
CA PRO A 9 -21.02 -1.61 4.58
C PRO A 9 -20.70 -2.76 3.62
N LEU A 10 -20.02 -2.45 2.52
CA LEU A 10 -19.18 -3.40 1.82
C LEU A 10 -17.97 -3.70 2.74
N THR A 11 -18.26 -4.19 3.94
CA THR A 11 -17.35 -5.04 4.69
C THR A 11 -17.27 -6.31 3.86
N ILE A 12 -16.42 -6.28 2.83
CA ILE A 12 -15.81 -7.51 2.35
C ILE A 12 -15.19 -8.08 3.62
N THR A 13 -15.85 -9.08 4.21
CA THR A 13 -15.31 -9.81 5.34
C THR A 13 -14.11 -10.56 4.82
N VAL A 14 -12.97 -9.86 4.74
CA VAL A 14 -11.70 -10.46 4.38
C VAL A 14 -11.50 -11.58 5.40
N PRO A 15 -11.40 -12.84 4.98
CA PRO A 15 -11.29 -13.95 5.91
C PRO A 15 -10.12 -13.69 6.85
N LEU A 16 -10.29 -13.99 8.14
CA LEU A 16 -9.23 -13.76 9.15
C LEU A 16 -7.89 -14.34 8.71
N GLY A 17 -7.89 -15.51 8.06
CA GLY A 17 -6.67 -16.12 7.50
C GLY A 17 -5.98 -15.26 6.43
N VAL A 18 -6.75 -14.56 5.58
CA VAL A 18 -6.20 -13.63 4.58
C VAL A 18 -5.64 -12.38 5.27
N LEU A 19 -6.31 -11.86 6.31
CA LEU A 19 -5.79 -10.73 7.09
C LEU A 19 -4.47 -11.07 7.79
N PHE A 20 -4.38 -12.23 8.46
CA PHE A 20 -3.12 -12.69 9.06
C PHE A 20 -2.02 -12.92 8.03
N GLY A 21 -2.37 -13.44 6.85
CA GLY A 21 -1.43 -13.59 5.73
C GLY A 21 -0.88 -12.25 5.25
N LEU A 22 -1.75 -11.26 5.03
CA LEU A 22 -1.36 -9.90 4.62
C LEU A 22 -0.52 -9.20 5.70
N TYR A 23 -0.89 -9.33 6.98
CA TYR A 23 -0.09 -8.82 8.09
C TYR A 23 1.32 -9.40 8.10
N SER A 24 1.43 -10.74 8.05
CA SER A 24 2.72 -11.43 8.05
C SER A 24 3.57 -11.01 6.85
N PHE A 25 2.94 -10.84 5.69
CA PHE A 25 3.60 -10.33 4.49
C PHE A 25 4.12 -8.90 4.67
N PHE A 26 3.30 -7.99 5.21
CA PHE A 26 3.69 -6.61 5.46
C PHE A 26 4.84 -6.49 6.46
N VAL A 27 4.83 -7.29 7.52
CA VAL A 27 5.93 -7.36 8.49
C VAL A 27 7.21 -7.86 7.80
N LEU A 28 7.11 -8.91 7.00
CA LEU A 28 8.24 -9.47 6.26
C LEU A 28 8.83 -8.42 5.30
N VAL A 29 7.99 -7.79 4.47
CA VAL A 29 8.41 -6.75 3.53
C VAL A 29 9.07 -5.57 4.25
N SER A 30 8.45 -5.08 5.32
CA SER A 30 9.00 -3.98 6.12
C SER A 30 10.36 -4.34 6.71
N SER A 31 10.51 -5.56 7.24
CA SER A 31 11.76 -6.03 7.83
C SER A 31 12.89 -6.18 6.80
N LEU A 32 12.57 -6.67 5.60
CA LEU A 32 13.53 -6.79 4.51
C LEU A 32 13.96 -5.42 3.99
N ASP A 33 13.03 -4.48 3.84
CA ASP A 33 13.35 -3.12 3.38
C ASP A 33 14.19 -2.37 4.43
N PHE A 34 13.86 -2.49 5.71
CA PHE A 34 14.68 -1.89 6.78
C PHE A 34 16.10 -2.45 6.84
N LYS A 35 16.28 -3.78 6.67
CA LYS A 35 17.58 -4.45 6.84
C LYS A 35 18.44 -4.42 5.58
N LEU A 36 17.83 -4.67 4.43
CA LEU A 36 18.53 -4.87 3.16
C LEU A 36 18.37 -3.67 2.21
N ARG A 37 17.44 -2.74 2.49
CA ARG A 37 17.06 -1.63 1.60
C ARG A 37 16.71 -2.10 0.19
N LEU A 38 16.20 -3.32 0.10
CA LEU A 38 15.89 -4.02 -1.12
C LEU A 38 14.57 -4.77 -0.93
N LEU A 39 13.60 -4.39 -1.74
CA LEU A 39 12.33 -5.07 -1.87
C LEU A 39 12.44 -6.16 -2.93
N PRO A 40 12.35 -7.46 -2.56
CA PRO A 40 12.44 -8.54 -3.53
C PRO A 40 11.20 -8.52 -4.44
N LEU A 41 11.40 -8.10 -5.70
CA LEU A 41 10.37 -8.04 -6.74
C LEU A 41 9.58 -9.35 -6.88
N ARG A 42 10.24 -10.50 -6.76
CA ARG A 42 9.58 -11.82 -6.82
C ARG A 42 8.49 -11.98 -5.74
N LEU A 43 8.73 -11.42 -4.57
CA LEU A 43 7.83 -11.46 -3.42
C LEU A 43 6.62 -10.55 -3.66
N LEU A 44 6.85 -9.36 -4.24
CA LEU A 44 5.79 -8.46 -4.70
C LEU A 44 4.95 -9.08 -5.83
N CYS A 45 5.56 -9.75 -6.80
CA CYS A 45 4.84 -10.46 -7.86
C CYS A 45 3.93 -11.56 -7.30
N GLY A 46 4.41 -12.32 -6.31
CA GLY A 46 3.60 -13.32 -5.61
C GLY A 46 2.38 -12.72 -4.94
N LEU A 47 2.55 -11.58 -4.24
CA LEU A 47 1.44 -10.84 -3.64
C LEU A 47 0.45 -10.34 -4.70
N ALA A 48 0.95 -9.76 -5.80
CA ALA A 48 0.12 -9.28 -6.89
C ALA A 48 -0.78 -10.40 -7.45
N LEU A 49 -0.17 -11.56 -7.76
CA LEU A 49 -0.91 -12.73 -8.24
C LEU A 49 -1.95 -13.20 -7.23
N PHE A 50 -1.61 -13.26 -5.94
CA PHE A 50 -2.55 -13.65 -4.89
C PHE A 50 -3.75 -12.70 -4.80
N ILE A 51 -3.52 -11.38 -4.78
CA ILE A 51 -4.60 -10.39 -4.68
C ILE A 51 -5.49 -10.41 -5.93
N VAL A 52 -4.89 -10.49 -7.11
CA VAL A 52 -5.60 -10.53 -8.40
C VAL A 52 -6.49 -11.77 -8.47
N THR A 53 -5.95 -12.95 -8.15
CA THR A 53 -6.73 -14.21 -8.15
C THR A 53 -7.82 -14.21 -7.10
N TYR A 54 -7.54 -13.71 -5.89
CA TYR A 54 -8.52 -13.55 -4.83
C TYR A 54 -9.67 -12.63 -5.27
N ARG A 55 -9.36 -11.44 -5.81
CA ARG A 55 -10.38 -10.50 -6.30
C ARG A 55 -11.22 -11.09 -7.43
N TYR A 56 -10.57 -11.74 -8.40
CA TYR A 56 -11.28 -12.37 -9.52
C TYR A 56 -12.23 -13.49 -9.06
N ALA A 57 -11.80 -14.32 -8.11
CA ALA A 57 -12.60 -15.44 -7.61
C ALA A 57 -13.81 -15.02 -6.77
N PHE A 58 -13.66 -13.95 -5.97
CA PHE A 58 -14.70 -13.53 -5.03
C PHE A 58 -15.61 -12.41 -5.56
N ASN A 59 -15.11 -11.50 -6.41
CA ASN A 59 -15.92 -10.39 -6.91
C ASN A 59 -15.40 -9.80 -8.25
N GLN A 60 -16.01 -10.24 -9.36
CA GLN A 60 -15.59 -9.83 -10.71
C GLN A 60 -15.85 -8.36 -11.03
N THR A 61 -16.86 -7.71 -10.45
CA THR A 61 -17.11 -6.27 -10.72
C THR A 61 -16.02 -5.41 -10.09
N ILE A 62 -15.70 -5.68 -8.82
CA ILE A 62 -14.60 -5.01 -8.10
C ILE A 62 -13.25 -5.28 -8.81
N PHE A 63 -13.06 -6.48 -9.37
CA PHE A 63 -11.88 -6.78 -10.16
C PHE A 63 -11.70 -5.81 -11.34
N TRP A 64 -12.75 -5.57 -12.16
CA TRP A 64 -12.64 -4.66 -13.29
C TRP A 64 -12.42 -3.20 -12.86
N GLU A 65 -13.09 -2.74 -11.81
CA GLU A 65 -12.87 -1.41 -11.23
C GLU A 65 -11.41 -1.23 -10.79
N SER A 66 -10.82 -2.25 -10.15
CA SER A 66 -9.43 -2.21 -9.71
C SER A 66 -8.41 -2.17 -10.86
N GLN A 67 -8.73 -2.76 -12.03
CA GLN A 67 -7.87 -2.65 -13.23
C GLN A 67 -7.84 -1.22 -13.77
N ILE A 68 -9.01 -0.57 -13.84
CA ILE A 68 -9.12 0.83 -14.28
C ILE A 68 -8.36 1.74 -13.31
N GLN A 69 -8.55 1.53 -12.00
CA GLN A 69 -7.83 2.24 -10.96
C GLN A 69 -6.31 2.05 -11.09
N MET A 70 -5.83 0.81 -11.27
CA MET A 70 -4.39 0.56 -11.45
C MET A 70 -3.84 1.31 -12.67
N GLY A 71 -4.58 1.32 -13.80
CA GLY A 71 -4.20 2.08 -14.99
C GLY A 71 -4.01 3.56 -14.69
N LEU A 72 -4.99 4.19 -14.02
CA LEU A 72 -4.92 5.59 -13.61
C LEU A 72 -3.76 5.85 -12.63
N MET A 73 -3.58 4.98 -11.63
CA MET A 73 -2.54 5.13 -10.62
C MET A 73 -1.13 4.93 -11.19
N SER A 74 -0.98 4.06 -12.19
CA SER A 74 0.30 3.85 -12.86
C SER A 74 0.79 5.11 -13.56
N GLY A 75 -0.10 5.88 -14.20
CA GLY A 75 0.23 7.17 -14.79
C GLY A 75 0.67 8.20 -13.75
N LEU A 76 -0.06 8.29 -12.63
CA LEU A 76 0.26 9.22 -11.54
C LEU A 76 1.60 8.85 -10.88
N LEU A 77 1.80 7.58 -10.55
CA LEU A 77 3.04 7.11 -9.94
C LEU A 77 4.23 7.20 -10.90
N TRP A 78 4.02 7.03 -12.20
CA TRP A 78 5.05 7.27 -13.22
C TRP A 78 5.57 8.71 -13.17
N TYR A 79 4.69 9.70 -13.04
CA TYR A 79 5.11 11.09 -12.86
C TYR A 79 5.96 11.27 -11.60
N ILE A 80 5.59 10.60 -10.51
CA ILE A 80 6.30 10.67 -9.22
C ILE A 80 7.65 9.93 -9.26
N THR A 81 7.79 8.84 -10.02
CA THR A 81 9.07 8.10 -10.16
C THR A 81 10.24 9.01 -10.56
N ARG A 82 9.96 10.02 -11.39
CA ARG A 82 10.97 10.99 -11.86
C ARG A 82 11.53 11.85 -10.73
N GLN A 83 10.86 11.88 -9.57
CA GLN A 83 11.26 12.66 -8.39
C GLN A 83 12.05 11.84 -7.37
N GLY A 84 12.45 10.60 -7.69
CA GLY A 84 13.38 9.81 -6.89
C GLY A 84 12.75 8.81 -5.92
N ILE A 85 11.48 8.45 -6.08
CA ILE A 85 10.88 7.31 -5.36
C ILE A 85 11.42 6.00 -5.92
N GLY A 86 11.72 5.03 -5.05
CA GLY A 86 12.17 3.71 -5.43
C GLY A 86 11.11 2.95 -6.22
N LEU A 87 11.49 2.34 -7.36
CA LEU A 87 10.58 1.58 -8.23
C LEU A 87 9.80 0.50 -7.47
N ALA A 88 10.41 -0.13 -6.47
CA ALA A 88 9.76 -1.16 -5.69
C ALA A 88 8.65 -0.64 -4.77
N ASP A 89 8.79 0.58 -4.23
CA ASP A 89 7.72 1.23 -3.45
C ASP A 89 6.52 1.54 -4.35
N ILE A 90 6.78 1.95 -5.59
CA ILE A 90 5.75 2.18 -6.60
C ILE A 90 5.02 0.89 -6.96
N TYR A 91 5.75 -0.22 -7.14
CA TYR A 91 5.11 -1.52 -7.36
C TYR A 91 4.27 -1.95 -6.17
N LEU A 92 4.75 -1.75 -4.94
CA LEU A 92 3.96 -2.02 -3.75
C LEU A 92 2.67 -1.18 -3.73
N LEU A 93 2.76 0.12 -3.98
CA LEU A 93 1.60 1.02 -4.06
C LEU A 93 0.60 0.61 -5.17
N LEU A 94 1.10 0.19 -6.33
CA LEU A 94 0.27 -0.34 -7.41
C LEU A 94 -0.46 -1.62 -7.00
N ILE A 95 0.24 -2.55 -6.36
CA ILE A 95 -0.37 -3.79 -5.86
C ILE A 95 -1.46 -3.47 -4.83
N LEU A 96 -1.21 -2.52 -3.93
CA LEU A 96 -2.19 -2.09 -2.94
C LEU A 96 -3.41 -1.40 -3.56
N SER A 97 -3.31 -0.85 -4.77
CA SER A 97 -4.48 -0.30 -5.48
C SER A 97 -5.52 -1.36 -5.87
N PHE A 98 -5.15 -2.65 -5.89
CA PHE A 98 -6.11 -3.76 -6.02
C PHE A 98 -6.82 -4.11 -4.71
N LEU A 99 -6.21 -3.78 -3.57
CA LEU A 99 -6.79 -4.06 -2.26
C LEU A 99 -7.72 -2.94 -1.82
N PHE A 100 -7.36 -1.68 -2.09
CA PHE A 100 -8.10 -0.53 -1.60
C PHE A 100 -8.78 0.25 -2.72
N PRO A 101 -10.05 0.65 -2.53
CA PRO A 101 -10.68 1.62 -3.41
C PRO A 101 -9.91 2.96 -3.40
N MET A 102 -10.12 3.76 -4.43
CA MET A 102 -9.34 4.97 -4.71
C MET A 102 -9.28 5.94 -3.53
N ASP A 103 -10.39 6.16 -2.83
CA ASP A 103 -10.49 7.02 -1.65
C ASP A 103 -9.55 6.54 -0.53
N ARG A 104 -9.60 5.25 -0.18
CA ARG A 104 -8.74 4.66 0.85
C ARG A 104 -7.28 4.58 0.42
N TRP A 105 -7.03 4.36 -0.86
CA TRP A 105 -5.67 4.35 -1.41
C TRP A 105 -4.99 5.73 -1.31
N LEU A 106 -5.74 6.82 -1.54
CA LEU A 106 -5.22 8.17 -1.31
C LEU A 106 -4.89 8.42 0.17
N TRP A 107 -5.76 7.97 1.08
CA TRP A 107 -5.50 8.02 2.53
C TRP A 107 -4.26 7.22 2.91
N LEU A 108 -4.04 6.07 2.28
CA LEU A 108 -2.85 5.23 2.48
C LEU A 108 -1.57 6.00 2.14
N MET A 109 -1.55 6.66 0.98
CA MET A 109 -0.41 7.49 0.57
C MET A 109 -0.19 8.67 1.52
N LEU A 110 -1.26 9.36 1.92
CA LEU A 110 -1.18 10.47 2.87
C LEU A 110 -0.60 10.00 4.22
N LEU A 111 -1.09 8.90 4.76
CA LEU A 111 -0.60 8.35 6.03
C LEU A 111 0.86 7.88 5.92
N ALA A 112 1.21 7.18 4.84
CA ALA A 112 2.58 6.71 4.61
C ALA A 112 3.56 7.90 4.50
N THR A 113 3.19 8.95 3.78
CA THR A 113 4.02 10.16 3.63
C THR A 113 4.15 10.93 4.95
N LEU A 114 3.07 11.08 5.73
CA LEU A 114 3.11 11.73 7.04
C LEU A 114 4.02 10.97 8.03
N MET A 115 3.93 9.63 8.06
CA MET A 115 4.78 8.80 8.92
C MET A 115 6.25 8.80 8.47
N GLY A 116 6.51 8.73 7.16
CA GLY A 116 7.85 8.87 6.63
C GLY A 116 8.45 10.24 6.95
N LEU A 117 7.65 11.31 6.82
CA LEU A 117 8.07 12.67 7.14
C LEU A 117 8.35 12.86 8.63
N SER A 118 7.52 12.31 9.53
CA SER A 118 7.78 12.39 10.97
C SER A 118 9.08 11.66 11.35
N TYR A 119 9.37 10.53 10.71
CA TYR A 119 10.64 9.82 10.89
C TYR A 119 11.84 10.63 10.39
N VAL A 120 11.73 11.27 9.21
CA VAL A 120 12.78 12.16 8.68
C VAL A 120 13.04 13.33 9.64
N LEU A 121 11.98 13.94 10.16
CA LEU A 121 12.08 15.04 11.12
C LEU A 121 12.78 14.57 12.41
N MET A 122 12.43 13.39 12.93
CA MET A 122 13.08 12.80 14.09
C MET A 122 14.58 12.57 13.86
N LEU A 123 14.97 12.04 12.70
CA LEU A 123 16.38 11.84 12.34
C LEU A 123 17.14 13.17 12.27
N ARG A 124 16.52 14.23 11.75
CA ARG A 124 17.12 15.57 11.72
C ARG A 124 17.28 16.16 13.12
N LEU A 125 16.27 16.02 13.98
CA LEU A 125 16.30 16.51 15.35
C LEU A 125 17.35 15.78 16.21
N THR A 126 17.57 14.49 15.95
CA THR A 126 18.56 13.66 16.66
C THR A 126 19.96 13.73 16.05
N GLN A 127 20.19 14.56 15.03
CA GLN A 127 21.46 14.71 14.31
C GLN A 127 22.05 13.40 13.76
N MET A 128 21.23 12.35 13.59
CA MET A 128 21.63 11.07 12.98
C MET A 128 21.62 11.14 11.44
N SER A 129 22.10 12.26 10.88
CA SER A 129 21.91 12.71 9.50
C SER A 129 22.69 11.91 8.43
N SER A 130 23.38 10.83 8.78
CA SER A 130 24.18 10.05 7.83
C SER A 130 23.36 9.12 6.92
N VAL A 131 22.04 9.01 7.13
CA VAL A 131 21.18 8.11 6.37
C VAL A 131 20.82 8.72 5.01
N GLN A 132 21.57 8.34 3.96
CA GLN A 132 21.39 8.82 2.58
C GLN A 132 20.09 8.35 1.90
N SER A 133 19.46 7.28 2.40
CA SER A 133 18.25 6.70 1.81
C SER A 133 17.36 6.12 2.91
N ILE A 134 16.09 6.53 2.90
CA ILE A 134 15.07 6.09 3.85
C ILE A 134 14.19 5.07 3.16
N ALA A 135 14.09 3.88 3.77
CA ALA A 135 13.16 2.83 3.41
C ALA A 135 11.72 3.34 3.53
N PHE A 136 10.97 3.37 2.41
CA PHE A 136 9.60 3.91 2.38
C PHE A 136 8.53 2.82 2.52
N ALA A 137 8.80 1.60 2.07
CA ALA A 137 7.87 0.48 2.19
C ALA A 137 7.35 0.18 3.60
N PRO A 138 8.14 0.32 4.70
CA PRO A 138 7.60 0.09 6.03
C PRO A 138 6.43 1.02 6.39
N TRP A 139 6.49 2.27 5.94
CA TRP A 139 5.42 3.25 6.17
C TRP A 139 4.19 2.95 5.31
N ILE A 140 4.40 2.48 4.08
CA ILE A 140 3.33 1.99 3.20
C ILE A 140 2.63 0.76 3.81
N CYS A 141 3.41 -0.20 4.31
CA CYS A 141 2.89 -1.42 4.92
C CYS A 141 2.13 -1.12 6.22
N LEU A 142 2.63 -0.20 7.04
CA LEU A 142 1.98 0.20 8.29
C LEU A 142 0.67 0.96 8.00
N SER A 143 0.66 1.88 7.04
CA SER A 143 -0.58 2.59 6.66
C SER A 143 -1.60 1.64 6.02
N ALA A 144 -1.17 0.70 5.17
CA ALA A 144 -2.03 -0.34 4.62
C ALA A 144 -2.68 -1.19 5.72
N TRP A 145 -1.90 -1.58 6.73
CA TRP A 145 -2.41 -2.36 7.86
C TRP A 145 -3.41 -1.57 8.70
N LEU A 146 -3.13 -0.31 9.01
CA LEU A 146 -4.06 0.55 9.74
C LEU A 146 -5.39 0.71 9.00
N ILE A 147 -5.34 0.91 7.69
CA ILE A 147 -6.56 1.04 6.88
C ILE A 147 -7.32 -0.29 6.91
N LEU A 148 -6.67 -1.44 6.77
CA LEU A 148 -7.36 -2.75 6.86
C LEU A 148 -8.05 -2.96 8.21
N LEU A 149 -7.48 -2.48 9.31
CA LEU A 149 -8.08 -2.60 10.65
C LEU A 149 -9.28 -1.67 10.85
N LEU A 150 -9.34 -0.55 10.12
CA LEU A 150 -10.39 0.46 10.25
C LEU A 150 -11.59 0.21 9.31
N THR A 151 -11.55 -0.85 8.52
CA THR A 151 -12.51 -1.13 7.43
C THR A 151 -13.24 -2.44 7.59
#